data_AF-A0A1G4JAN4-F1
#
_entry.id   AF-A0A1G4JAN4-F1
#
_cell.length_a   1.000
_cell.length_b   1.000
_cell.length_c   1.000
_cell.angle_alpha   90.00
_cell.angle_beta   90.00
_cell.angle_gamma   90.00
#
_symmetry.space_group_name_H-M   'P 1'
#
loop_
_entity.id
_entity.type
_entity.pdbx_description
1 polymer ?
#
loop_
_entity_poly.entity_id
_entity_poly.type
_entity_poly.pdbx_seq_one_letter_code
_entity_poly.pdbx_strand_id
1 'polypeptide(L)'
;MNVDFEPIYLANRHRDLFTRWTTVVSLSCDDVDGTFNHSCIVLPPRHRKLTMTIEFDLDDGELAIESLLQEVVAALSRSQAFWHDLNYTPHFATVSDRQSVQISLECHVFTNMKTKSLLEQPLSILKHTDVRLFTVAALHIHADLLGRSVAAGDVVRHCNEYIVSLFMSQLEFQFPLAFSRTCRQRFLQQEAYLGSISYALTNSATMIPKLVKLISNDKTATMCYRLLQLASDRRKVARLAKFDSGVSPFQVLKRS
;
A
#
# COMPACT_ATOMS: atom_id res chain seq x y z
N MET A 1 9.63 9.70 10.80
CA MET A 1 9.57 8.49 11.66
C MET A 1 9.53 7.29 10.76
N ASN A 2 10.20 6.19 11.13
CA ASN A 2 10.18 4.96 10.35
C ASN A 2 9.40 3.88 11.11
N VAL A 3 8.66 3.06 10.37
CA VAL A 3 7.99 1.86 10.88
C VAL A 3 8.57 0.68 10.14
N ASP A 4 9.29 -0.17 10.85
CA ASP A 4 9.94 -1.36 10.32
C ASP A 4 9.02 -2.57 10.46
N PHE A 5 9.00 -3.44 9.45
CA PHE A 5 8.31 -4.72 9.49
C PHE A 5 9.28 -5.88 9.66
N GLU A 6 8.77 -6.97 10.24
CA GLU A 6 9.55 -8.19 10.39
C GLU A 6 9.99 -8.73 9.02
N PRO A 7 11.23 -9.22 8.89
CA PRO A 7 11.73 -9.77 7.65
C PRO A 7 10.96 -11.04 7.26
N ILE A 8 10.66 -11.18 5.97
CA ILE A 8 10.03 -12.36 5.40
C ILE A 8 11.03 -13.12 4.55
N TYR A 9 11.06 -14.44 4.71
CA TYR A 9 11.92 -15.32 3.95
C TYR A 9 11.07 -16.16 2.99
N LEU A 10 11.43 -16.15 1.71
CA LEU A 10 10.81 -16.99 0.69
C LEU A 10 11.85 -17.93 0.10
N ALA A 11 11.41 -19.11 -0.27
CA ALA A 11 12.22 -20.09 -0.99
C ALA A 11 11.43 -20.58 -2.19
N ASN A 12 12.10 -20.77 -3.32
CA ASN A 12 11.45 -21.36 -4.47
C ASN A 12 11.27 -22.89 -4.27
N ARG A 13 10.58 -23.54 -5.22
CA ARG A 13 10.25 -24.98 -5.11
C ARG A 13 11.47 -25.88 -5.03
N HIS A 14 12.55 -25.51 -5.70
CA HIS A 14 13.78 -26.28 -5.78
C HIS A 14 14.77 -25.96 -4.66
N ARG A 15 14.48 -24.95 -3.82
CA ARG A 15 15.31 -24.49 -2.70
C ARG A 15 16.74 -24.11 -3.12
N ASP A 16 16.88 -23.63 -4.35
CA ASP A 16 18.11 -23.10 -4.92
C ASP A 16 18.13 -21.56 -4.95
N LEU A 17 16.96 -20.92 -4.76
CA LEU A 17 16.79 -19.49 -4.50
C LEU A 17 16.10 -19.26 -3.15
N PHE A 18 16.77 -18.53 -2.28
CA PHE A 18 16.25 -17.97 -1.04
C PHE A 18 16.25 -16.46 -1.12
N THR A 19 15.19 -15.81 -0.64
CA THR A 19 15.11 -14.35 -0.67
C THR A 19 14.66 -13.84 0.69
N ARG A 20 15.40 -12.90 1.26
CA ARG A 20 15.01 -12.17 2.47
C ARG A 20 14.44 -10.82 2.05
N TRP A 21 13.27 -10.48 2.57
CA TRP A 21 12.58 -9.24 2.25
C TRP A 21 12.37 -8.42 3.51
N THR A 22 12.86 -7.19 3.51
CA THR A 22 12.65 -6.22 4.59
C THR A 22 11.88 -5.02 4.05
N THR A 23 11.01 -4.44 4.89
CA THR A 23 10.24 -3.25 4.52
C THR A 23 10.30 -2.22 5.63
N VAL A 24 10.50 -0.97 5.22
CA VAL A 24 10.49 0.20 6.08
C VAL A 24 9.52 1.23 5.51
N VAL A 25 8.58 1.69 6.33
CA VAL A 25 7.63 2.74 5.97
C VAL A 25 8.08 4.05 6.60
N SER A 26 8.35 5.04 5.75
CA SER A 26 8.70 6.39 6.18
C SER A 26 7.44 7.22 6.37
N LEU A 27 7.18 7.67 7.60
CA LEU A 27 6.08 8.57 7.96
C LEU A 27 6.58 10.00 8.16
N SER A 28 5.85 10.96 7.61
CA SER A 28 6.04 12.40 7.81
C SER A 28 4.83 13.04 8.50
N CYS A 29 5.11 13.92 9.46
CA CYS A 29 4.15 14.81 10.10
C CYS A 29 4.67 16.23 9.96
N ASP A 30 3.78 17.20 9.75
CA ASP A 30 4.16 18.62 9.74
C ASP A 30 4.33 19.18 11.16
N ASP A 31 3.78 18.50 12.18
CA ASP A 31 3.89 18.91 13.57
C ASP A 31 5.22 18.45 14.19
N VAL A 32 5.93 19.40 14.79
CA VAL A 32 7.32 19.26 15.28
C VAL A 32 7.47 18.20 16.39
N ASP A 33 6.43 17.97 17.19
CA ASP A 33 6.45 17.03 18.35
C ASP A 33 5.66 15.74 18.09
N GLY A 34 5.56 15.31 16.83
CA GLY A 34 4.73 14.19 16.39
C GLY A 34 5.12 12.83 16.95
N THR A 35 4.60 12.44 18.13
CA THR A 35 4.59 11.03 18.55
C THR A 35 3.50 10.28 17.78
N PHE A 36 3.91 9.23 17.06
CA PHE A 36 2.97 8.35 16.36
C PHE A 36 2.27 7.45 17.37
N ASN A 37 0.94 7.48 17.37
CA ASN A 37 0.11 6.71 18.29
C ASN A 37 -1.18 6.24 17.60
N HIS A 38 -2.02 5.52 18.33
CA HIS A 38 -3.28 5.00 17.79
C HIS A 38 -4.33 6.07 17.47
N SER A 39 -4.21 7.31 17.97
CA SER A 39 -5.14 8.41 17.65
C SER A 39 -4.81 9.11 16.33
N CYS A 40 -3.66 8.82 15.72
CA CYS A 40 -3.25 9.41 14.46
C CYS A 40 -4.11 8.94 13.27
N ILE A 41 -4.40 9.86 12.35
CA ILE A 41 -4.92 9.57 11.01
C ILE A 41 -3.73 9.56 10.06
N VAL A 42 -3.50 8.44 9.38
CA VAL A 42 -2.40 8.30 8.42
C VAL A 42 -2.97 8.33 7.01
N LEU A 43 -2.51 9.27 6.20
CA LEU A 43 -2.92 9.47 4.81
C LEU A 43 -1.78 9.14 3.84
N PRO A 44 -2.08 8.98 2.54
CA PRO A 44 -1.06 9.16 1.52
C PRO A 44 -0.49 10.59 1.50
N PRO A 45 0.68 10.81 0.87
CA PRO A 45 1.29 12.13 0.81
C PRO A 45 0.43 13.09 -0.02
N ARG A 46 0.39 14.35 0.43
CA ARG A 46 -0.50 15.42 -0.05
C ARG A 46 0.08 16.13 -1.29
N HIS A 47 1.30 16.65 -1.15
CA HIS A 47 1.93 17.51 -2.16
C HIS A 47 2.88 16.76 -3.11
N ARG A 48 3.02 15.45 -2.93
CA ARG A 48 3.94 14.61 -3.69
C ARG A 48 3.37 13.22 -3.89
N LYS A 49 3.92 12.51 -4.87
CA LYS A 49 3.61 11.10 -5.08
C LYS A 49 4.16 10.27 -3.91
N LEU A 50 3.45 9.21 -3.57
CA LEU A 50 3.98 8.20 -2.66
C LEU A 50 5.03 7.39 -3.43
N THR A 51 6.26 7.39 -2.92
CA THR A 51 7.35 6.63 -3.55
C THR A 51 7.50 5.29 -2.85
N MET A 52 7.44 4.21 -3.62
CA MET A 52 7.83 2.88 -3.18
C MET A 52 9.07 2.46 -3.96
N THR A 53 10.13 2.08 -3.26
CA THR A 53 11.40 1.63 -3.86
C THR A 53 11.61 0.17 -3.49
N ILE A 54 11.88 -0.67 -4.48
CA ILE A 54 12.27 -2.07 -4.31
C ILE A 54 13.73 -2.18 -4.73
N GLU A 55 14.61 -2.38 -3.78
CA GLU A 55 16.04 -2.58 -3.98
C GLU A 55 16.34 -4.08 -3.95
N PHE A 56 17.19 -4.53 -4.87
CA PHE A 56 17.63 -5.91 -4.95
C PHE A 56 19.13 -5.95 -4.62
N ASP A 57 19.49 -6.76 -3.64
CA ASP A 57 20.88 -7.11 -3.37
C ASP A 57 21.12 -8.54 -3.86
N LEU A 58 22.13 -8.70 -4.71
CA LEU A 58 22.48 -9.96 -5.37
C LEU A 58 23.80 -10.45 -4.79
N ASP A 59 23.78 -11.60 -4.12
CA ASP A 59 25.01 -12.28 -3.70
C ASP A 59 25.71 -12.83 -4.96
N ASP A 60 26.99 -12.48 -5.16
CA ASP A 60 27.86 -12.78 -6.31
C ASP A 60 27.25 -13.75 -7.36
N GLY A 61 26.57 -13.20 -8.37
CA GLY A 61 25.84 -13.98 -9.37
C GLY A 61 25.86 -13.35 -10.76
N GLU A 62 25.88 -14.20 -11.79
CA GLU A 62 25.95 -13.83 -13.22
C GLU A 62 24.68 -13.14 -13.77
N LEU A 63 23.67 -12.88 -12.94
CA LEU A 63 22.41 -12.33 -13.44
C LEU A 63 22.57 -10.85 -13.76
N ALA A 64 22.31 -10.47 -15.01
CA ALA A 64 22.25 -9.07 -15.40
C ALA A 64 21.11 -8.37 -14.66
N ILE A 65 21.44 -7.64 -13.59
CA ILE A 65 20.50 -6.91 -12.73
C ILE A 65 19.56 -6.04 -13.57
N GLU A 66 20.06 -5.42 -14.64
CA GLU A 66 19.25 -4.61 -15.55
C GLU A 66 18.09 -5.40 -16.17
N SER A 67 18.34 -6.64 -16.61
CA SER A 67 17.30 -7.50 -17.17
C SER A 67 16.23 -7.83 -16.13
N LEU A 68 16.65 -8.11 -14.89
CA LEU A 68 15.72 -8.36 -13.78
C LEU A 68 14.85 -7.13 -13.49
N LEU A 69 15.46 -5.94 -13.39
CA LEU A 69 14.74 -4.71 -13.12
C LEU A 69 13.70 -4.41 -14.21
N GLN A 70 14.05 -4.63 -15.48
CA GLN A 70 13.13 -4.48 -16.60
C GLN A 70 11.99 -5.49 -16.55
N GLU A 71 12.25 -6.75 -16.21
CA GLU A 71 11.20 -7.77 -16.03
C GLU A 71 10.22 -7.41 -14.91
N VAL A 72 10.74 -6.92 -13.78
CA VAL A 72 9.92 -6.46 -12.65
C VAL A 72 9.06 -5.26 -13.06
N VAL A 73 9.63 -4.26 -13.75
CA VAL A 73 8.89 -3.10 -14.25
C VAL A 73 7.83 -3.51 -15.28
N ALA A 74 8.13 -4.44 -16.17
CA ALA A 74 7.16 -4.97 -17.13
C ALA A 74 6.00 -5.69 -16.40
N ALA A 75 6.30 -6.47 -15.36
CA ALA A 75 5.29 -7.14 -14.56
C ALA A 75 4.40 -6.16 -13.77
N LEU A 76 4.99 -5.10 -13.20
CA LEU A 76 4.28 -4.00 -12.56
C LEU A 76 3.43 -3.22 -13.56
N SER A 77 3.92 -2.98 -14.76
CA SER A 77 3.17 -2.27 -15.80
C SER A 77 1.91 -3.02 -16.23
N ARG A 78 1.93 -4.35 -16.21
CA ARG A 78 0.72 -5.18 -16.45
C ARG A 78 -0.27 -5.17 -15.28
N SER A 79 0.08 -4.58 -14.15
CA SER A 79 -0.74 -4.53 -12.93
C SER A 79 -1.47 -3.21 -12.69
N GLN A 80 -1.51 -2.31 -13.67
CA GLN A 80 -2.14 -0.98 -13.51
C GLN A 80 -3.56 -1.03 -12.92
N ALA A 81 -4.36 -2.04 -13.28
CA ALA A 81 -5.71 -2.23 -12.75
C ALA A 81 -5.74 -2.35 -11.21
N PHE A 82 -4.76 -3.02 -10.59
CA PHE A 82 -4.65 -3.12 -9.14
C PHE A 82 -4.44 -1.73 -8.49
N TRP A 83 -3.54 -0.93 -9.06
CA TRP A 83 -3.24 0.42 -8.54
C TRP A 83 -4.41 1.38 -8.74
N HIS A 84 -5.10 1.29 -9.89
CA HIS A 84 -6.31 2.06 -10.15
C HIS A 84 -7.46 1.68 -9.21
N ASP A 85 -7.61 0.40 -8.89
CA ASP A 85 -8.58 -0.07 -7.88
C ASP A 85 -8.30 0.50 -6.49
N LEU A 86 -7.02 0.77 -6.17
CA LEU A 86 -6.61 1.51 -4.97
C LEU A 86 -6.76 3.03 -5.10
N ASN A 87 -7.27 3.54 -6.23
CA ASN A 87 -7.39 4.96 -6.56
C ASN A 87 -6.01 5.67 -6.61
N TYR A 88 -5.03 5.01 -7.23
CA TYR A 88 -3.75 5.60 -7.60
C TYR A 88 -3.54 5.59 -9.11
N THR A 89 -2.78 6.56 -9.61
CA THR A 89 -2.08 6.43 -10.91
C THR A 89 -0.63 6.04 -10.65
N PRO A 90 -0.18 4.85 -11.08
CA PRO A 90 1.19 4.42 -10.89
C PRO A 90 2.11 4.88 -12.02
N HIS A 91 3.38 5.15 -11.68
CA HIS A 91 4.47 5.33 -12.63
C HIS A 91 5.65 4.46 -12.19
N PHE A 92 6.22 3.69 -13.10
CA PHE A 92 7.26 2.71 -12.83
C PHE A 92 8.54 3.11 -13.55
N ALA A 93 9.67 3.08 -12.85
CA ALA A 93 10.97 3.37 -13.43
C ALA A 93 12.04 2.45 -12.83
N THR A 94 13.05 2.10 -13.63
CA THR A 94 14.28 1.48 -13.16
C THR A 94 15.27 2.55 -12.73
N VAL A 95 15.96 2.32 -11.62
CA VAL A 95 16.97 3.22 -11.06
C VAL A 95 18.27 2.42 -10.99
N SER A 96 19.02 2.45 -12.09
CA SER A 96 20.17 1.56 -12.32
C SER A 96 21.33 1.81 -11.36
N ASP A 97 21.52 3.04 -10.90
CA ASP A 97 22.56 3.43 -9.93
C ASP A 97 22.38 2.78 -8.56
N ARG A 98 21.16 2.31 -8.25
CA ARG A 98 20.80 1.69 -6.95
C ARG A 98 20.21 0.30 -7.10
N GLN A 99 20.36 -0.33 -8.26
CA GLN A 99 19.81 -1.67 -8.51
C GLN A 99 18.34 -1.81 -8.07
N SER A 100 17.52 -0.78 -8.34
CA SER A 100 16.19 -0.67 -7.75
C SER A 100 15.10 -0.34 -8.76
N VAL A 101 13.87 -0.72 -8.39
CA VAL A 101 12.65 -0.33 -9.09
C VAL A 101 11.93 0.71 -8.25
N GLN A 102 11.64 1.85 -8.85
CA GLN A 102 10.85 2.91 -8.24
C GLN A 102 9.41 2.88 -8.76
N ILE A 103 8.46 2.93 -7.84
CA ILE A 103 7.04 3.01 -8.07
C ILE A 103 6.55 4.33 -7.47
N SER A 104 6.10 5.25 -8.31
CA SER A 104 5.56 6.54 -7.89
C SER A 104 4.04 6.53 -8.02
N LEU A 105 3.33 6.70 -6.91
CA LEU A 105 1.88 6.58 -6.83
C LEU A 105 1.22 7.94 -6.58
N GLU A 106 0.37 8.37 -7.50
CA GLU A 106 -0.39 9.62 -7.40
C GLU A 106 -1.82 9.36 -6.91
N CYS A 107 -2.17 9.94 -5.76
CA CYS A 107 -3.44 9.67 -5.06
C CYS A 107 -4.60 10.51 -5.60
N HIS A 108 -5.72 9.86 -5.94
CA HIS A 108 -6.95 10.55 -6.38
C HIS A 108 -7.98 10.78 -5.28
N VAL A 109 -7.83 10.13 -4.13
CA VAL A 109 -8.83 10.20 -3.05
C VAL A 109 -8.57 11.40 -2.14
N PHE A 110 -7.34 11.53 -1.64
CA PHE A 110 -6.94 12.56 -0.69
C PHE A 110 -6.14 13.65 -1.40
N THR A 111 -6.84 14.52 -2.14
CA THR A 111 -6.22 15.69 -2.77
C THR A 111 -5.87 16.76 -1.74
N ASN A 112 -5.03 17.74 -2.11
CA ASN A 112 -4.68 18.87 -1.25
C ASN A 112 -5.90 19.61 -0.73
N MET A 113 -6.83 19.98 -1.62
CA MET A 113 -8.05 20.70 -1.24
C MET A 113 -8.92 19.89 -0.28
N LYS A 114 -9.09 18.59 -0.56
CA LYS A 114 -9.93 17.71 0.25
C LYS A 114 -9.34 17.48 1.65
N THR A 115 -8.04 17.23 1.72
CA THR A 115 -7.34 17.03 3.00
C THR A 115 -7.41 18.30 3.85
N LYS A 116 -7.23 19.46 3.21
CA LYS A 116 -7.33 20.75 3.89
C LYS A 116 -8.72 21.02 4.47
N SER A 117 -9.78 20.79 3.70
CA SER A 117 -11.15 21.10 4.13
C SER A 117 -11.72 20.10 5.13
N LEU A 118 -11.45 18.80 4.96
CA LEU A 118 -12.02 17.75 5.80
C LEU A 118 -11.22 17.49 7.08
N LEU A 119 -9.92 17.77 7.09
CA LEU A 119 -9.04 17.37 8.19
C LEU A 119 -8.25 18.53 8.76
N GLU A 120 -7.43 19.22 7.96
CA GLU A 120 -6.48 20.23 8.49
C GLU A 120 -7.20 21.42 9.13
N GLN A 121 -8.18 22.01 8.43
CA GLN A 121 -8.95 23.14 8.96
C GLN A 121 -9.72 22.75 10.24
N PRO A 122 -10.53 21.67 10.25
CA PRO A 122 -11.18 21.22 11.48
C PRO A 122 -10.21 20.93 12.64
N LEU A 123 -9.06 20.29 12.38
CA LEU A 123 -8.08 19.97 13.42
C LEU A 123 -7.38 21.22 13.95
N SER A 124 -7.13 22.23 13.12
CA SER A 124 -6.50 23.50 13.54
C SER A 124 -7.36 24.29 14.54
N ILE A 125 -8.68 24.13 14.47
CA ILE A 125 -9.64 24.77 15.38
C ILE A 125 -9.73 23.98 16.71
N LEU A 126 -9.49 22.67 16.66
CA LEU A 126 -9.58 21.74 17.78
C LEU A 126 -8.27 21.63 18.57
N LYS A 127 -7.88 22.70 19.25
CA LYS A 127 -6.63 22.76 20.04
C LYS A 127 -6.50 21.73 21.17
N HIS A 128 -7.60 21.06 21.56
CA HIS A 128 -7.63 20.05 22.63
C HIS A 128 -7.87 18.62 22.13
N THR A 129 -7.75 18.35 20.83
CA THR A 129 -7.98 17.01 20.28
C THR A 129 -6.65 16.29 20.02
N ASP A 130 -6.52 15.06 20.53
CA ASP A 130 -5.32 14.23 20.37
C ASP A 130 -5.16 13.58 18.98
N VAL A 131 -6.01 13.95 18.03
CA VAL A 131 -6.00 13.39 16.67
C VAL A 131 -5.00 14.19 15.84
N ARG A 132 -3.93 13.52 15.40
CA ARG A 132 -2.88 14.12 14.57
C ARG A 132 -2.90 13.55 13.17
N LEU A 133 -2.40 14.32 12.21
CA LEU A 133 -2.31 13.91 10.82
C LEU A 133 -0.88 13.48 10.49
N PHE A 134 -0.74 12.26 10.00
CA PHE A 134 0.50 11.73 9.44
C PHE A 134 0.31 11.40 7.97
N THR A 135 1.41 11.39 7.24
CA THR A 135 1.44 10.97 5.84
C THR A 135 2.48 9.89 5.64
N VAL A 136 2.16 8.89 4.82
CA VAL A 136 3.16 7.92 4.34
C VAL A 136 4.00 8.63 3.29
N ALA A 137 5.24 8.96 3.62
CA ALA A 137 6.16 9.64 2.72
C ALA A 137 6.72 8.69 1.67
N ALA A 138 7.18 7.52 2.11
CA ALA A 138 7.83 6.53 1.26
C ALA A 138 7.70 5.12 1.84
N LEU A 139 7.84 4.13 0.97
CA LEU A 139 7.99 2.72 1.31
C LEU A 139 9.32 2.22 0.73
N HIS A 140 10.20 1.68 1.56
CA HIS A 140 11.46 1.09 1.14
C HIS A 140 11.37 -0.40 1.36
N ILE A 141 11.52 -1.16 0.28
CA ILE A 141 11.55 -2.61 0.27
C ILE A 141 12.94 -3.02 -0.17
N HIS A 142 13.60 -3.86 0.60
CA HIS A 142 14.92 -4.38 0.28
C HIS A 142 14.85 -5.92 0.22
N ALA A 143 15.40 -6.48 -0.84
CA ALA A 143 15.35 -7.90 -1.16
C ALA A 143 16.76 -8.45 -1.32
N ASP A 144 17.22 -9.21 -0.33
CA ASP A 144 18.47 -9.96 -0.43
C ASP A 144 18.22 -11.28 -1.17
N LEU A 145 18.87 -11.49 -2.30
CA LEU A 145 18.75 -12.68 -3.15
C LEU A 145 19.94 -13.60 -2.90
N LEU A 146 19.68 -14.75 -2.26
CA LEU A 146 20.67 -15.74 -1.87
C LEU A 146 20.47 -17.03 -2.69
N GLY A 147 21.45 -17.43 -3.50
CA GLY A 147 21.34 -18.65 -4.30
C GLY A 147 22.39 -18.77 -5.39
N ARG A 148 22.63 -20.00 -5.89
CA ARG A 148 23.65 -20.26 -6.91
C ARG A 148 23.16 -20.05 -8.35
N SER A 149 21.85 -20.12 -8.56
CA SER A 149 21.22 -19.90 -9.87
C SER A 149 19.95 -19.10 -9.64
N VAL A 150 20.03 -17.81 -9.90
CA VAL A 150 18.89 -16.90 -9.82
C VAL A 150 18.27 -16.89 -11.21
N ALA A 151 17.02 -17.35 -11.35
CA ALA A 151 16.26 -17.09 -12.57
C ALA A 151 15.42 -15.83 -12.36
N ALA A 152 15.49 -14.86 -13.27
CA ALA A 152 14.74 -13.59 -13.14
C ALA A 152 13.24 -13.83 -12.95
N GLY A 153 12.70 -14.86 -13.60
CA GLY A 153 11.36 -15.37 -13.35
C GLY A 153 11.12 -15.63 -11.86
N ASP A 154 11.87 -16.53 -11.22
CA ASP A 154 11.61 -16.89 -9.82
C ASP A 154 11.68 -15.68 -8.88
N VAL A 155 12.58 -14.72 -9.14
CA VAL A 155 12.62 -13.44 -8.41
C VAL A 155 11.33 -12.64 -8.60
N VAL A 156 10.82 -12.50 -9.83
CA VAL A 156 9.53 -11.85 -10.09
C VAL A 156 8.38 -12.55 -9.35
N ARG A 157 8.44 -13.89 -9.21
CA ARG A 157 7.43 -14.63 -8.43
C ARG A 157 7.52 -14.30 -6.94
N HIS A 158 8.71 -14.32 -6.36
CA HIS A 158 8.92 -13.94 -4.96
C HIS A 158 8.51 -12.49 -4.71
N CYS A 159 8.86 -11.59 -5.62
CA CYS A 159 8.46 -10.18 -5.57
C CYS A 159 6.94 -10.03 -5.55
N ASN A 160 6.22 -10.73 -6.43
CA ASN A 160 4.75 -10.72 -6.43
C ASN A 160 4.18 -11.23 -5.10
N GLU A 161 4.66 -12.38 -4.64
CA GLU A 161 4.19 -13.01 -3.41
C GLU A 161 4.42 -12.11 -2.19
N TYR A 162 5.60 -11.50 -2.11
CA TYR A 162 5.94 -10.57 -1.06
C TYR A 162 5.06 -9.31 -1.10
N ILE A 163 4.94 -8.64 -2.26
CA ILE A 163 4.13 -7.41 -2.37
C ILE A 163 2.66 -7.69 -2.06
N VAL A 164 2.09 -8.79 -2.58
CA VAL A 164 0.72 -9.20 -2.25
C VAL A 164 0.59 -9.37 -0.73
N SER A 165 1.47 -10.14 -0.12
CA SER A 165 1.46 -10.39 1.32
C SER A 165 1.58 -9.09 2.12
N LEU A 166 2.51 -8.21 1.74
CA LEU A 166 2.76 -6.92 2.39
C LEU A 166 1.54 -6.01 2.38
N PHE A 167 0.88 -5.87 1.22
CA PHE A 167 -0.35 -5.09 1.10
C PHE A 167 -1.46 -5.66 1.98
N MET A 168 -1.66 -6.98 1.90
CA MET A 168 -2.78 -7.65 2.54
C MET A 168 -2.65 -7.78 4.06
N SER A 169 -1.45 -8.01 4.57
CA SER A 169 -1.24 -8.39 5.97
C SER A 169 -0.75 -7.23 6.84
N GLN A 170 0.00 -6.28 6.28
CA GLN A 170 0.68 -5.24 7.05
C GLN A 170 0.17 -3.84 6.67
N LEU A 171 0.34 -3.45 5.40
CA LEU A 171 0.03 -2.08 4.96
C LEU A 171 -1.45 -1.74 5.07
N GLU A 172 -2.35 -2.64 4.68
CA GLU A 172 -3.80 -2.41 4.77
C GLU A 172 -4.25 -2.19 6.21
N PHE A 173 -3.71 -2.96 7.16
CA PHE A 173 -4.11 -2.92 8.55
C PHE A 173 -3.53 -1.72 9.31
N GLN A 174 -2.30 -1.33 8.98
CA GLN A 174 -1.62 -0.22 9.66
C GLN A 174 -1.93 1.14 9.05
N PHE A 175 -2.06 1.23 7.73
CA PHE A 175 -2.34 2.48 7.01
C PHE A 175 -3.51 2.33 6.02
N PRO A 176 -4.72 2.05 6.51
CA PRO A 176 -5.86 1.71 5.67
C PRO A 176 -6.27 2.82 4.69
N LEU A 177 -6.17 4.10 5.07
CA LEU A 177 -6.50 5.20 4.15
C LEU A 177 -5.48 5.36 3.01
N ALA A 178 -4.27 4.84 3.17
CA ALA A 178 -3.27 4.79 2.10
C ALA A 178 -3.41 3.53 1.25
N PHE A 179 -3.49 2.35 1.87
CA PHE A 179 -3.31 1.07 1.17
C PHE A 179 -4.54 0.14 1.16
N SER A 180 -5.64 0.46 1.87
CA SER A 180 -6.87 -0.34 1.80
C SER A 180 -7.82 0.16 0.71
N ARG A 181 -8.08 -0.70 -0.28
CA ARG A 181 -9.16 -0.47 -1.26
C ARG A 181 -10.49 -0.26 -0.56
N THR A 182 -10.84 -1.13 0.38
CA THR A 182 -12.16 -1.13 1.01
C THR A 182 -12.36 0.10 1.89
N CYS A 183 -11.36 0.46 2.69
CA CYS A 183 -11.43 1.66 3.52
C CYS A 183 -11.61 2.91 2.66
N ARG A 184 -10.86 3.04 1.56
CA ARG A 184 -10.96 4.19 0.64
C ARG A 184 -12.30 4.23 -0.09
N GLN A 185 -12.83 3.09 -0.53
CA GLN A 185 -14.18 3.03 -1.12
C GLN A 185 -15.25 3.47 -0.12
N ARG A 186 -15.17 3.02 1.13
CA ARG A 186 -16.08 3.45 2.20
C ARG A 186 -15.97 4.94 2.48
N PHE A 187 -14.75 5.46 2.55
CA PHE A 187 -14.52 6.89 2.69
C PHE A 187 -15.20 7.68 1.57
N LEU A 188 -14.98 7.31 0.30
CA LEU A 188 -15.62 7.97 -0.85
C LEU A 188 -17.16 7.90 -0.81
N GLN A 189 -17.73 6.76 -0.40
CA GLN A 189 -19.18 6.60 -0.26
C GLN A 189 -19.78 7.50 0.83
N GLN A 190 -19.04 7.72 1.92
CA GLN A 190 -19.49 8.51 3.06
C GLN A 190 -19.13 9.99 2.94
N GLU A 191 -18.16 10.33 2.09
CA GLU A 191 -17.59 11.68 1.93
C GLU A 191 -18.67 12.75 1.74
N ALA A 192 -19.64 12.49 0.84
CA ALA A 192 -20.71 13.44 0.51
C ALA A 192 -21.60 13.79 1.72
N TYR A 193 -21.63 12.94 2.75
CA TYR A 193 -22.49 13.09 3.91
C TYR A 193 -21.73 13.56 5.16
N LEU A 194 -20.39 13.53 5.16
CA LEU A 194 -19.57 13.86 6.33
C LEU A 194 -19.88 15.27 6.86
N GLY A 195 -20.05 16.25 5.97
CA GLY A 195 -20.40 17.62 6.35
C GLY A 195 -21.75 17.70 7.05
N SER A 196 -22.80 17.16 6.42
CA SER A 196 -24.17 17.17 6.97
C SER A 196 -24.26 16.42 8.29
N ILE A 197 -23.60 15.27 8.41
CA ILE A 197 -23.54 14.49 9.66
C ILE A 197 -22.84 15.29 10.76
N SER A 198 -21.71 15.95 10.44
CA SER A 198 -20.97 16.76 11.41
C SER A 198 -21.81 17.94 11.93
N TYR A 199 -22.55 18.64 11.05
CA TYR A 199 -23.47 19.71 11.46
C TYR A 199 -24.65 19.18 12.27
N ALA A 200 -25.24 18.05 11.90
CA ALA A 200 -26.37 17.48 12.64
C ALA A 200 -25.99 17.05 14.07
N LEU A 201 -24.78 16.53 14.27
CA LEU A 201 -24.35 16.00 15.57
C LEU A 201 -23.80 17.07 16.51
N THR A 202 -23.00 18.02 16.01
CA THR A 202 -22.25 18.96 16.85
C THR A 202 -22.34 20.41 16.38
N ASN A 203 -23.22 20.70 15.41
CA ASN A 203 -23.37 22.01 14.76
C ASN A 203 -22.03 22.62 14.29
N SER A 204 -21.06 21.77 13.95
CA SER A 204 -19.71 22.20 13.57
C SER A 204 -18.98 21.09 12.81
N ALA A 205 -18.01 21.47 11.96
CA ALA A 205 -17.17 20.54 11.17
C ALA A 205 -16.14 19.75 12.02
N THR A 206 -16.16 19.93 13.34
CA THR A 206 -15.17 19.36 14.28
C THR A 206 -15.26 17.84 14.41
N MET A 207 -16.38 17.22 14.01
CA MET A 207 -16.54 15.77 14.05
C MET A 207 -15.97 15.06 12.82
N ILE A 208 -15.71 15.77 11.72
CA ILE A 208 -15.22 15.16 10.48
C ILE A 208 -13.94 14.35 10.71
N PRO A 209 -12.89 14.85 11.40
CA PRO A 209 -11.69 14.05 11.65
C PRO A 209 -11.98 12.78 12.46
N LYS A 210 -12.90 12.84 13.43
CA LYS A 210 -13.30 11.67 14.23
C LYS A 210 -14.05 10.64 13.37
N LEU A 211 -14.92 11.08 12.47
CA LEU A 211 -15.60 10.19 11.52
C LEU A 211 -14.60 9.52 10.58
N VAL A 212 -13.65 10.26 10.01
CA VAL A 212 -12.57 9.69 9.18
C VAL A 212 -11.72 8.70 9.98
N LYS A 213 -11.46 8.99 11.25
CA LYS A 213 -10.76 8.06 12.15
C LYS A 213 -11.56 6.79 12.41
N LEU A 214 -12.88 6.87 12.57
CA LEU A 214 -13.74 5.70 12.70
C LEU A 214 -13.71 4.83 11.43
N ILE A 215 -13.78 5.45 10.25
CA ILE A 215 -13.67 4.73 8.97
C ILE A 215 -12.33 4.00 8.84
N SER A 216 -11.23 4.64 9.27
CA SER A 216 -9.90 4.02 9.22
C SER A 216 -9.68 2.93 10.26
N ASN A 217 -10.31 3.05 11.44
CA ASN A 217 -10.23 2.04 12.49
C ASN A 217 -11.13 0.82 12.23
N ASP A 218 -12.04 0.88 11.25
CA ASP A 218 -12.90 -0.24 10.91
C ASP A 218 -12.13 -1.34 10.15
N LYS A 219 -11.63 -2.31 10.90
CA LYS A 219 -10.90 -3.49 10.40
C LYS A 219 -11.81 -4.62 9.92
N THR A 220 -13.14 -4.47 9.99
CA THR A 220 -14.08 -5.57 9.66
C THR A 220 -14.21 -5.86 8.17
N ALA A 221 -13.63 -5.00 7.32
CA ALA A 221 -13.70 -5.16 5.87
C ALA A 221 -12.33 -5.06 5.18
N THR A 222 -11.32 -5.71 5.76
CA THR A 222 -10.03 -5.89 5.09
C THR A 222 -10.09 -6.94 4.00
N MET A 223 -9.10 -6.90 3.11
CA MET A 223 -8.94 -7.85 2.01
C MET A 223 -8.83 -9.29 2.52
N CYS A 224 -8.23 -9.50 3.70
CA CYS A 224 -8.19 -10.81 4.36
C CYS A 224 -9.58 -11.40 4.64
N TYR A 225 -10.52 -10.61 5.16
CA TYR A 225 -11.90 -11.09 5.39
C TYR A 225 -12.63 -11.39 4.08
N ARG A 226 -12.40 -10.58 3.04
CA ARG A 226 -12.94 -10.86 1.70
C ARG A 226 -12.36 -12.13 1.10
N LEU A 227 -11.07 -12.38 1.28
CA LEU A 227 -10.44 -13.64 0.86
C LEU A 227 -11.00 -14.83 1.60
N LEU A 228 -11.18 -14.76 2.92
CA LEU A 228 -11.80 -15.84 3.69
C LEU A 228 -13.24 -16.11 3.22
N GLN A 229 -14.00 -15.06 2.91
CA GLN A 229 -15.34 -15.18 2.33
C GLN A 229 -15.33 -15.80 0.92
N LEU A 230 -14.32 -15.48 0.10
CA LEU A 230 -14.17 -16.09 -1.22
C LEU A 230 -13.72 -17.55 -1.11
N ALA A 231 -12.75 -17.86 -0.26
CA ALA A 231 -12.21 -19.19 -0.05
C ALA A 231 -13.26 -20.17 0.52
N SER A 232 -14.19 -19.66 1.32
CA SER A 232 -15.34 -20.44 1.79
C SER A 232 -16.38 -20.74 0.70
N ASP A 233 -16.38 -20.00 -0.42
CA ASP A 233 -17.25 -20.22 -1.59
C ASP A 233 -16.47 -20.83 -2.77
N ARG A 234 -16.31 -22.16 -2.74
CA ARG A 234 -15.63 -22.94 -3.79
C ARG A 234 -16.19 -22.67 -5.21
N ARG A 235 -17.48 -22.33 -5.35
CA ARG A 235 -18.11 -22.06 -6.65
C ARG A 235 -17.74 -20.68 -7.20
N LYS A 236 -17.48 -19.69 -6.34
CA LYS A 236 -16.95 -18.39 -6.76
C LYS A 236 -15.49 -18.49 -7.14
N VAL A 237 -14.67 -19.21 -6.37
CA VAL A 237 -13.25 -19.44 -6.69
C VAL A 237 -13.09 -20.11 -8.06
N ALA A 238 -13.84 -21.19 -8.32
CA ALA A 238 -13.80 -21.88 -9.60
C ALA A 238 -14.30 -21.04 -10.80
N ARG A 239 -15.08 -19.98 -10.54
CA ARG A 239 -15.51 -19.01 -11.57
C ARG A 239 -14.44 -17.95 -11.80
N LEU A 240 -13.86 -17.39 -10.74
CA LEU A 240 -12.80 -16.38 -10.83
C LEU A 240 -11.53 -16.95 -11.46
N ALA A 241 -11.20 -18.22 -11.21
CA ALA A 241 -10.07 -18.91 -11.85
C ALA A 241 -10.22 -19.11 -13.37
N LYS A 242 -11.43 -18.92 -13.93
CA LYS A 242 -11.70 -18.99 -15.38
C LYS A 242 -11.59 -17.63 -16.08
N PHE A 243 -11.41 -16.54 -15.33
CA PHE A 243 -11.26 -15.20 -15.89
C PHE A 243 -9.77 -14.86 -16.02
N ASP A 244 -9.17 -15.12 -17.18
CA ASP A 244 -7.78 -14.74 -17.50
C ASP A 244 -7.57 -13.21 -17.49
N SER A 245 -8.63 -12.42 -17.66
CA SER A 245 -8.58 -10.95 -17.72
C SER A 245 -8.86 -10.23 -16.40
N GLY A 246 -9.31 -10.94 -15.35
CA GLY A 246 -9.67 -10.35 -14.06
C GLY A 246 -8.47 -9.89 -13.23
N VAL A 247 -8.68 -8.97 -12.28
CA VAL A 247 -7.72 -8.70 -11.19
C VAL A 247 -7.89 -9.81 -10.16
N SER A 248 -7.00 -10.80 -10.16
CA SER A 248 -7.01 -11.83 -9.12
C SER A 248 -6.68 -11.19 -7.78
N PRO A 249 -7.42 -11.49 -6.70
CA PRO A 249 -7.10 -10.97 -5.37
C PRO A 249 -5.78 -11.53 -4.81
N PHE A 250 -5.14 -12.46 -5.53
CA PHE A 250 -3.88 -13.11 -5.17
C PHE A 250 -2.69 -12.66 -6.05
N GLN A 251 -2.86 -11.66 -6.92
CA GLN A 251 -1.81 -11.24 -7.83
C GLN A 251 -1.73 -9.72 -7.92
N VAL A 252 -0.59 -9.18 -7.49
CA VAL A 252 -0.21 -7.78 -7.76
C VAL A 252 0.63 -7.69 -9.03
N LEU A 253 1.41 -8.70 -9.41
CA LEU A 253 2.18 -8.76 -10.65
C LEU A 253 1.58 -9.81 -11.60
N LYS A 254 1.30 -9.43 -12.84
CA LYS A 254 0.84 -10.36 -13.89
C LYS A 254 2.03 -10.83 -14.74
N ARG A 255 2.15 -12.13 -15.00
CA ARG A 255 3.03 -12.69 -16.04
C ARG A 255 2.25 -12.90 -17.35
N SER A 256 2.98 -12.90 -18.47
CA SER A 256 2.50 -13.41 -19.77
C SER A 256 2.18 -14.89 -19.69
#